data_AF-A0A919YAJ1-F1
#
_entry.id   AF-A0A919YAJ1-F1
#
_cell.length_a   1.000
_cell.length_b   1.000
_cell.length_c   1.000
_cell.angle_alpha   90.00
_cell.angle_beta   90.00
_cell.angle_gamma   90.00
#
_symmetry.space_group_name_H-M   'P 1'
#
loop_
_entity.id
_entity.type
_entity.pdbx_description
1 polymer ?
#
loop_
_entity_poly.entity_id
_entity_poly.type
_entity_poly.pdbx_seq_one_letter_code
_entity_poly.pdbx_strand_id
1 'polypeptide(L)' 'MGKQTRPARPTRKQKAEMKAWKLVPEDWLVEQDTPTEMILVSKDALKKKVIRRGA' A
#
# COMPACT_ATOMS: atom_id res chain seq x y z
N MET A 1 11.11 4.78 11.63
CA MET A 1 11.55 5.34 10.34
C MET A 1 10.97 4.50 9.20
N GLY A 2 9.86 4.94 8.61
CA GLY A 2 9.30 4.28 7.43
C GLY A 2 10.12 4.66 6.20
N LYS A 3 10.67 3.68 5.50
CA LYS A 3 11.44 3.94 4.27
C LYS A 3 10.47 4.50 3.22
N GLN A 4 10.65 5.76 2.83
CA GLN A 4 10.09 6.26 1.58
C GLN A 4 10.86 5.58 0.46
N THR A 5 10.22 4.62 -0.19
CA THR A 5 10.80 3.88 -1.31
C THR A 5 10.01 4.18 -2.56
N ARG A 6 10.67 4.12 -3.71
CA ARG A 6 10.00 4.22 -5.01
C ARG A 6 8.77 3.29 -5.03
N PRO A 7 7.65 3.69 -5.68
CA PRO A 7 6.45 2.86 -5.76
C PRO A 7 6.80 1.43 -6.18
N ALA A 8 6.66 0.50 -5.25
CA ALA A 8 7.12 -0.87 -5.42
C ALA A 8 5.94 -1.83 -5.47
N ARG A 9 6.16 -2.98 -6.11
CA ARG A 9 5.16 -4.05 -6.10
C ARG A 9 4.95 -4.53 -4.65
N PRO A 10 3.70 -4.70 -4.20
CA PRO A 10 3.43 -5.13 -2.84
C PRO A 10 4.01 -6.53 -2.57
N THR A 11 4.63 -6.68 -1.39
CA THR A 11 5.10 -7.96 -0.86
C THR A 11 3.94 -8.85 -0.43
N ARG A 12 4.19 -10.14 -0.18
CA ARG A 12 3.14 -11.11 0.22
C ARG A 12 2.34 -10.65 1.45
N LYS A 13 2.99 -10.01 2.44
CA LYS A 13 2.31 -9.47 3.62
C LYS A 13 1.40 -8.29 3.26
N GLN A 14 1.92 -7.33 2.49
CA GLN A 14 1.15 -6.16 2.03
C GLN A 14 -0.04 -6.58 1.15
N LYS A 15 0.13 -7.58 0.27
CA LYS A 15 -0.98 -8.13 -0.53
C LYS A 15 -2.11 -8.68 0.34
N ALA A 16 -1.79 -9.38 1.43
CA ALA A 16 -2.80 -9.91 2.35
C ALA A 16 -3.57 -8.79 3.05
N GLU A 17 -2.86 -7.74 3.47
CA GLU A 17 -3.47 -6.57 4.09
C GLU A 17 -4.35 -5.79 3.11
N MET A 18 -3.85 -5.51 1.90
CA MET A 18 -4.64 -4.88 0.85
C MET A 18 -5.93 -5.66 0.56
N LYS A 19 -5.88 -7.00 0.53
CA LYS A 19 -7.06 -7.85 0.39
C LYS A 19 -8.03 -7.73 1.57
N ALA A 20 -7.53 -7.64 2.80
CA ALA A 20 -8.37 -7.39 3.98
C ALA A 20 -9.13 -6.05 3.87
N TRP A 21 -8.52 -5.06 3.22
CA TRP A 21 -9.11 -3.76 2.90
C TRP A 21 -9.89 -3.72 1.57
N LYS A 22 -10.22 -4.88 0.99
CA LYS A 22 -10.94 -5.04 -0.30
C LYS A 22 -10.26 -4.33 -1.47
N LEU A 23 -8.93 -4.28 -1.49
CA LEU A 23 -8.12 -3.78 -2.59
C LEU A 23 -7.54 -4.91 -3.43
N VAL A 24 -7.39 -4.65 -4.74
CA VAL A 24 -6.81 -5.58 -5.72
C VAL A 24 -5.30 -5.36 -5.81
N PRO A 25 -4.43 -6.20 -5.20
CA PRO A 25 -3.01 -5.85 -5.06
C PRO A 25 -2.22 -5.72 -6.37
N GLU A 26 -2.81 -6.14 -7.49
CA GLU A 26 -2.23 -6.01 -8.82
C GLU A 26 -2.38 -4.60 -9.39
N ASP A 27 -3.37 -3.82 -8.96
CA ASP A 27 -3.60 -2.46 -9.47
C ASP A 27 -2.88 -1.38 -8.66
N TRP A 28 -2.25 -1.77 -7.55
CA TRP A 28 -1.71 -0.86 -6.55
C TRP A 28 -0.23 -1.15 -6.30
N LEU A 29 0.53 -0.07 -6.15
CA LEU A 29 1.92 -0.05 -5.73
C LEU A 29 2.01 0.53 -4.33
N VAL A 30 2.99 0.09 -3.57
CA VAL A 30 3.26 0.60 -2.22
C VAL A 30 4.29 1.71 -2.32
N GLU A 31 3.89 2.92 -1.97
CA GLU A 31 4.76 4.12 -1.92
C GLU A 31 5.45 4.21 -0.56
N GLN A 32 4.72 3.91 0.51
CA GLN A 32 5.26 3.92 1.86
C GLN A 32 4.60 2.84 2.71
N ASP A 33 5.40 2.07 3.45
CA ASP A 33 4.91 1.12 4.43
C ASP A 33 5.54 1.45 5.77
N THR A 34 4.71 1.97 6.68
CA THR A 34 5.09 2.28 8.05
C THR A 34 4.29 1.41 9.01
N PRO A 35 4.77 1.20 10.25
CA PRO A 35 4.02 0.41 11.24
C PRO A 35 2.59 0.92 11.48
N THR A 36 2.35 2.22 11.30
CA THR A 36 1.07 2.90 11.55
C THR A 36 0.20 3.04 10.30
N GLU A 37 0.80 3.11 9.11
CA GLU A 37 0.07 3.31 7.87
C GLU A 37 0.81 2.80 6.63
N MET A 38 0.02 2.41 5.62
CA MET A 38 0.50 2.02 4.31
C MET A 38 -0.10 2.94 3.24
N ILE A 39 0.77 3.65 2.52
CA ILE A 39 0.42 4.51 1.41
C ILE A 39 0.54 3.71 0.12
N LEU A 40 -0.57 3.68 -0.61
CA LEU A 40 -0.74 2.99 -1.87
C LEU A 40 -0.98 4.01 -2.98
N VAL A 41 -0.43 3.73 -4.16
CA VAL A 41 -0.68 4.48 -5.38
C VAL A 41 -1.13 3.51 -6.45
N SER A 42 -2.14 3.87 -7.24
CA SER A 42 -2.57 3.06 -8.38
C SER A 42 -1.45 2.98 -9.42
N LYS A 43 -1.37 1.89 -10.18
CA LYS A 43 -0.43 1.77 -11.31
C LYS A 43 -0.58 2.92 -12.32
N ASP A 44 -1.81 3.37 -12.55
CA ASP A 44 -2.10 4.50 -13.45
C ASP A 44 -1.76 5.86 -12.81
N ALA A 45 -1.20 5.87 -11.60
CA ALA A 45 -0.86 7.04 -10.78
C ALA A 45 -2.02 8.03 -10.47
N LEU A 46 -3.24 7.73 -10.91
CA LEU A 46 -4.42 8.59 -10.72
C LEU A 46 -5.00 8.57 -9.30
N LYS A 47 -4.77 7.49 -8.54
CA LYS A 47 -5.39 7.29 -7.22
C LYS A 47 -4.33 7.02 -6.18
N LYS A 48 -4.40 7.77 -5.07
CA LYS A 48 -3.67 7.46 -3.84
C LYS A 48 -4.64 6.98 -2.78
N LYS A 49 -4.23 5.98 -1.99
CA LYS A 49 -5.02 5.45 -0.89
C LYS A 49 -4.12 5.21 0.31
N VAL A 50 -4.63 5.54 1.50
CA VAL A 50 -3.91 5.35 2.75
C VAL A 50 -4.67 4.33 3.58
N ILE A 51 -3.99 3.26 3.97
CA ILE A 51 -4.48 2.28 4.93
C ILE A 51 -3.89 2.66 6.29
N ARG A 52 -4.73 2.99 7.27
CA ARG A 52 -4.29 3.26 8.64
C ARG A 52 -4.44 1.98 9.48
N ARG A 53 -3.34 1.52 10.07
CA ARG A 53 -3.28 0.38 10.97
C ARG A 53 -3.54 0.89 12.39
N GLY A 54 -4.67 0.50 12.99
CA GLY A 54 -5.03 0.89 14.37
C GLY A 54 -6.32 1.70 14.51
N ALA A 55 -7.18 1.71 13.48
CA ALA A 55 -8.58 2.10 13.62
C ALA A 55 -9.44 0.88 13.98
#